data_AF-X1G324-F1
#
_entry.id   AF-X1G324-F1
#
_cell.length_a   1.000
_cell.length_b   1.000
_cell.length_c   1.000
_cell.angle_alpha   90.00
_cell.angle_beta   90.00
_cell.angle_gamma   90.00
#
_symmetry.space_group_name_H-M   'P 1'
#
loop_
_entity.id
_entity.type
_entity.pdbx_description
1 polymer ?
#
loop_
_entity_poly.entity_id
_entity_poly.type
_entity_poly.pdbx_seq_one_letter_code
_entity_poly.pdbx_strand_id
1 'polypeptide(L)'
;MVMIFANKKVREYLLEHWLVYTYRKNHKKTADGIRPQTGKDWATDKRTGGKIADIFITPMEAIDSQNMRQVLIKYVRTSGFYRPSYYDIYMDESVSDWAKAINSLNPFAPRAGWIYRVEVREAEG
;
A
#
# COMPACT_ATOMS: atom_id res chain seq x y z
N MET A 1 -13.69 -7.70 5.08
CA MET A 1 -13.59 -6.96 3.80
C MET A 1 -12.51 -7.71 3.02
N VAL A 2 -11.76 -7.17 2.06
CA VAL A 2 -10.55 -7.85 1.56
C VAL A 2 -9.57 -6.83 1.05
N MET A 3 -8.28 -6.98 1.37
CA MET A 3 -7.23 -6.14 0.79
C MET A 3 -6.57 -6.86 -0.40
N ILE A 4 -6.72 -6.27 -1.60
CA ILE A 4 -6.15 -6.80 -2.84
C ILE A 4 -4.76 -6.19 -3.03
N PHE A 5 -3.73 -7.03 -3.00
CA PHE A 5 -2.35 -6.70 -3.35
C PHE A 5 -2.07 -7.06 -4.80
N ALA A 6 -2.57 -6.22 -5.71
CA ALA A 6 -2.45 -6.43 -7.16
C ALA A 6 -0.98 -6.37 -7.64
N ASN A 7 -0.15 -5.54 -7.01
CA ASN A 7 1.27 -5.47 -7.34
C ASN A 7 2.05 -6.60 -6.66
N LYS A 8 2.75 -7.42 -7.45
CA LYS A 8 3.53 -8.56 -6.98
C LYS A 8 4.62 -8.18 -5.97
N LYS A 9 5.36 -7.08 -6.19
CA LYS A 9 6.44 -6.64 -5.30
C LYS A 9 5.95 -6.33 -3.89
N VAL A 10 4.83 -5.61 -3.79
CA VAL A 10 4.21 -5.24 -2.50
C VAL A 10 3.73 -6.50 -1.78
N ARG A 11 3.15 -7.45 -2.51
CA ARG A 11 2.68 -8.72 -1.96
C ARG A 11 3.82 -9.57 -1.43
N GLU A 12 4.87 -9.76 -2.21
CA GLU A 12 6.05 -10.54 -1.80
C GLU A 12 6.70 -9.90 -0.57
N TYR A 13 6.86 -8.58 -0.57
CA TYR A 13 7.43 -7.86 0.56
C TYR A 13 6.59 -8.03 1.84
N LEU A 14 5.26 -7.97 1.76
CA LEU A 14 4.38 -8.21 2.91
C LEU A 14 4.57 -9.61 3.50
N LEU A 15 4.67 -10.63 2.64
CA LEU A 15 4.78 -12.03 3.09
C LEU A 15 6.17 -12.34 3.66
N GLU A 16 7.22 -11.68 3.16
CA GLU A 16 8.59 -11.84 3.63
C GLU A 16 8.85 -11.08 4.93
N HIS A 17 8.38 -9.82 5.02
CA HIS A 17 8.71 -8.91 6.11
C HIS A 17 7.58 -8.71 7.12
N TRP A 18 6.42 -9.35 6.91
CA TRP A 18 5.24 -9.29 7.78
C TRP A 18 4.64 -7.89 7.94
N LEU A 19 5.16 -6.90 7.21
CA LEU A 19 4.79 -5.51 7.27
C LEU A 19 5.03 -4.86 5.90
N VAL A 20 4.05 -4.10 5.43
CA VAL A 20 4.22 -3.24 4.25
C VAL A 20 3.43 -1.94 4.39
N TYR A 21 3.99 -0.83 3.90
CA TYR A 21 3.22 0.36 3.60
C TYR A 21 2.73 0.30 2.16
N THR A 22 1.42 0.42 1.98
CA THR A 22 0.79 0.35 0.65
C THR A 22 -0.18 1.50 0.44
N TYR A 23 -0.32 1.90 -0.83
CA TYR A 23 -1.29 2.91 -1.23
C TYR A 23 -2.62 2.25 -1.58
N ARG A 24 -3.71 2.84 -1.11
CA ARG A 24 -5.05 2.57 -1.62
C ARG A 24 -5.73 3.88 -1.97
N LYS A 25 -6.32 3.88 -3.16
CA LYS A 25 -7.20 4.96 -3.61
C LYS A 25 -8.43 5.04 -2.73
N ASN A 26 -8.92 6.25 -2.51
CA ASN A 26 -10.18 6.46 -1.81
C ASN A 26 -11.33 5.76 -2.55
N HIS A 27 -12.14 5.00 -1.81
CA HIS A 27 -13.43 4.55 -2.32
C HIS A 27 -14.35 5.76 -2.54
N LYS A 28 -15.34 5.63 -3.43
CA LYS A 28 -16.34 6.69 -3.67
C LYS A 28 -16.92 7.12 -2.31
N LYS A 29 -17.07 8.44 -2.09
CA LYS A 29 -17.73 8.99 -0.90
C LYS A 29 -19.07 8.28 -0.73
N THR A 30 -19.29 7.63 0.41
CA THR A 30 -20.64 7.31 0.86
C THR A 30 -21.28 8.61 1.36
N ALA A 31 -22.57 8.59 1.71
CA ALA A 31 -23.26 9.78 2.25
C ALA A 31 -22.52 10.42 3.45
N ASP A 32 -21.72 9.62 4.17
CA ASP A 32 -20.95 10.02 5.34
C ASP A 32 -19.49 10.40 5.05
N GLY A 33 -19.08 10.49 3.77
CA GLY A 33 -17.73 10.88 3.36
C GLY A 33 -16.81 9.70 2.96
N ILE A 34 -15.49 9.94 2.99
CA ILE A 34 -14.47 8.92 2.69
C ILE A 34 -14.09 8.25 4.02
N ARG A 35 -14.34 6.94 4.14
CA ARG A 35 -13.92 6.16 5.31
C ARG A 35 -12.67 5.33 4.97
N PRO A 36 -11.52 5.56 5.63
CA PRO A 36 -10.35 4.72 5.47
C PRO A 36 -10.64 3.28 5.91
N GLN A 37 -9.99 2.32 5.25
CA GLN A 37 -10.01 0.92 5.68
C GLN A 37 -9.18 0.76 6.96
N THR A 38 -9.74 0.16 8.00
CA THR A 38 -9.05 -0.03 9.28
C THR A 38 -9.46 -1.35 9.93
N GLY A 39 -8.57 -1.92 10.74
CA GLY A 39 -8.83 -3.10 11.56
C GLY A 39 -8.41 -4.43 10.93
N LYS A 40 -8.98 -5.52 11.44
CA LYS A 40 -8.70 -6.89 11.01
C LYS A 40 -9.32 -7.15 9.63
N ASP A 41 -8.54 -7.73 8.73
CA ASP A 41 -9.00 -8.16 7.42
C ASP A 41 -8.13 -9.31 6.90
N TRP A 42 -8.30 -9.71 5.64
CA TRP A 42 -7.41 -10.66 4.98
C TRP A 42 -6.91 -10.13 3.63
N ALA A 43 -5.73 -10.58 3.24
CA ALA A 43 -5.08 -10.22 1.99
C ALA A 43 -5.39 -11.23 0.89
N THR A 44 -5.46 -10.76 -0.35
CA THR A 44 -5.53 -11.59 -1.57
C THR A 44 -4.74 -10.93 -2.71
N ASP A 45 -4.42 -11.69 -3.76
CA ASP A 45 -3.76 -11.18 -4.96
C ASP A 45 -4.73 -10.56 -5.97
N LYS A 46 -6.00 -11.00 -5.99
CA LYS A 46 -7.04 -10.53 -6.93
C LYS A 46 -8.46 -10.66 -6.36
N ARG A 47 -9.45 -10.03 -7.01
CA ARG A 47 -10.85 -9.95 -6.53
C ARG A 47 -11.54 -11.30 -6.24
N THR A 48 -11.08 -12.37 -6.90
CA THR A 48 -11.56 -13.75 -6.73
C THR A 48 -10.43 -14.69 -6.32
N GLY A 49 -9.32 -14.14 -5.81
CA GLY A 49 -8.18 -14.92 -5.35
C GLY A 49 -8.45 -15.59 -4.01
N GLY A 50 -7.63 -16.60 -3.70
CA GLY A 50 -7.61 -17.21 -2.38
C GLY A 50 -7.05 -16.26 -1.32
N LYS A 51 -7.31 -16.59 -0.05
CA LYS A 51 -6.69 -15.89 1.08
C LYS A 51 -5.21 -16.23 1.14
N ILE A 52 -4.36 -15.19 1.23
CA ILE A 52 -2.90 -15.35 1.35
C ILE A 52 -2.39 -15.09 2.77
N ALA A 53 -3.05 -14.22 3.54
CA ALA A 53 -2.66 -13.89 4.90
C ALA A 53 -3.83 -13.22 5.66
N ASP A 54 -3.90 -13.41 6.97
CA ASP A 54 -4.64 -12.52 7.86
C ASP A 54 -3.83 -11.25 8.08
N ILE A 55 -4.49 -10.10 8.10
CA ILE A 55 -3.83 -8.80 8.21
C ILE A 55 -4.51 -7.86 9.19
N PHE A 56 -3.74 -6.90 9.69
CA PHE A 56 -4.24 -5.73 10.39
C PHE A 56 -3.88 -4.47 9.61
N ILE A 57 -4.87 -3.60 9.39
CA ILE A 57 -4.73 -2.42 8.53
C ILE A 57 -4.88 -1.17 9.39
N THR A 58 -3.89 -0.28 9.31
CA THR A 58 -3.92 1.02 9.97
C THR A 58 -3.73 2.14 8.94
N PRO A 59 -4.67 3.08 8.81
CA PRO A 59 -4.48 4.25 7.96
C PRO A 59 -3.39 5.16 8.54
N MET A 60 -2.47 5.61 7.70
CA MET A 60 -1.31 6.41 8.12
C MET A 60 -1.44 7.85 7.68
N GLU A 61 -1.48 8.09 6.37
CA GLU A 61 -1.38 9.44 5.81
C GLU A 61 -2.13 9.56 4.49
N ALA A 62 -2.87 10.66 4.32
CA ALA A 62 -3.55 10.96 3.07
C ALA A 62 -2.54 11.38 1.98
N ILE A 63 -2.76 10.87 0.77
CA ILE A 63 -1.99 11.22 -0.43
C ILE A 63 -2.90 11.92 -1.43
N ASP A 64 -2.40 12.96 -2.07
CA ASP A 64 -2.94 13.58 -3.28
C ASP A 64 -1.82 13.94 -4.26
N SER A 65 -2.16 14.60 -5.37
CA SER A 65 -1.17 14.98 -6.38
C SER A 65 -0.13 15.99 -5.92
N GLN A 66 -0.42 16.79 -4.88
CA GLN A 66 0.46 17.84 -4.37
C GLN A 66 1.47 17.29 -3.37
N ASN A 67 1.09 16.29 -2.57
CA ASN A 67 1.95 15.75 -1.51
C ASN A 67 2.55 14.37 -1.80
N MET A 68 2.12 13.66 -2.86
CA MET A 68 2.49 12.26 -3.13
C MET A 68 3.98 11.98 -2.95
N ARG A 69 4.88 12.74 -3.60
CA ARG A 69 6.32 12.48 -3.49
C ARG A 69 6.82 12.53 -2.04
N GLN A 70 6.41 13.56 -1.30
CA GLN A 70 6.83 13.76 0.09
C GLN A 70 6.33 12.63 1.00
N VAL A 71 5.08 12.19 0.81
CA VAL A 71 4.51 11.10 1.58
C VAL A 71 5.19 9.78 1.23
N LEU A 72 5.39 9.47 -0.05
CA LEU A 72 6.03 8.22 -0.48
C LEU A 72 7.46 8.08 0.07
N ILE A 73 8.24 9.17 0.13
CA ILE A 73 9.60 9.17 0.71
C ILE A 73 9.61 8.63 2.14
N LYS A 74 8.61 8.99 2.96
CA LYS A 74 8.53 8.56 4.37
C LYS A 74 8.41 7.04 4.52
N TYR A 75 7.77 6.38 3.56
CA TYR A 75 7.34 4.98 3.70
C TYR A 75 7.98 4.02 2.69
N VAL A 76 8.71 4.52 1.68
CA VAL A 76 9.20 3.70 0.56
C VAL A 76 10.10 2.55 1.01
N ARG A 77 10.88 2.75 2.08
CA ARG A 77 11.78 1.74 2.66
C ARG A 77 11.07 0.42 3.03
N THR A 78 9.77 0.50 3.32
CA THR A 78 8.95 -0.66 3.71
C THR A 78 7.75 -0.80 2.77
N SER A 79 7.90 -0.43 1.48
CA SER A 79 6.82 -0.49 0.47
C SER A 79 6.91 -1.67 -0.50
N GLY A 80 8.03 -2.41 -0.49
CA GLY A 80 8.37 -3.38 -1.53
C GLY A 80 9.05 -2.79 -2.78
N PHE A 81 9.24 -1.47 -2.84
CA PHE A 81 9.95 -0.81 -3.96
C PHE A 81 11.37 -0.34 -3.62
N TYR A 82 11.73 -0.30 -2.34
CA TYR A 82 13.03 0.17 -1.91
C TYR A 82 14.16 -0.76 -2.35
N ARG A 83 15.19 -0.16 -2.95
CA ARG A 83 16.42 -0.84 -3.33
C ARG A 83 17.53 -0.38 -2.39
N PRO A 84 17.93 -1.20 -1.40
CA PRO A 84 19.00 -0.82 -0.50
C PRO A 84 20.29 -0.61 -1.27
N SER A 85 21.00 0.47 -0.94
CA SER A 85 22.38 0.71 -1.37
C SER A 85 23.14 1.31 -0.21
N TYR A 86 24.46 1.15 -0.22
CA TYR A 86 25.34 1.62 0.85
C TYR A 86 25.21 3.14 1.11
N TYR A 87 24.82 3.92 0.10
CA TYR A 87 24.69 5.38 0.16
C TYR A 87 23.25 5.90 0.01
N ASP A 88 22.24 5.04 0.04
CA ASP A 88 20.82 5.41 -0.19
C ASP A 88 20.56 6.21 -1.49
N ILE A 89 21.41 6.01 -2.50
CA ILE A 89 21.37 6.77 -3.77
C ILE A 89 20.14 6.43 -4.63
N TYR A 90 19.43 5.34 -4.31
CA TYR A 90 18.25 4.87 -5.04
C TYR A 90 16.92 5.25 -4.38
N MET A 91 16.92 6.11 -3.36
CA MET A 91 15.70 6.59 -2.72
C MET A 91 14.72 7.19 -3.75
N ASP A 92 15.21 8.11 -4.58
CA ASP A 92 14.40 8.80 -5.58
C ASP A 92 13.87 7.85 -6.67
N GLU A 93 14.69 6.89 -7.11
CA GLU A 93 14.26 5.85 -8.05
C GLU A 93 13.19 4.94 -7.45
N SER A 94 13.37 4.52 -6.19
CA SER A 94 12.42 3.68 -5.47
C SER A 94 11.05 4.37 -5.31
N VAL A 95 11.07 5.67 -4.98
CA VAL A 95 9.85 6.50 -4.90
C VAL A 95 9.20 6.65 -6.27
N SER A 96 10.00 6.86 -7.32
CA SER A 96 9.52 6.96 -8.70
C SER A 96 8.86 5.66 -9.16
N ASP A 97 9.48 4.51 -8.89
CA ASP A 97 8.94 3.19 -9.21
C ASP A 97 7.62 2.91 -8.47
N TRP A 98 7.54 3.29 -7.19
CA TRP A 98 6.30 3.14 -6.42
C TRP A 98 5.19 4.04 -6.96
N ALA A 99 5.50 5.31 -7.26
CA ALA A 99 4.55 6.24 -7.86
C ALA A 99 4.06 5.76 -9.23
N LYS A 100 4.94 5.21 -10.07
CA LYS A 100 4.56 4.59 -11.36
C LYS A 100 3.58 3.45 -11.15
N ALA A 101 3.86 2.53 -10.22
CA ALA A 101 2.95 1.42 -9.91
C ALA A 101 1.56 1.90 -9.43
N ILE A 102 1.51 2.93 -8.59
CA ILE A 102 0.26 3.55 -8.14
C ILE A 102 -0.52 4.11 -9.33
N ASN A 103 0.14 4.88 -10.21
CA ASN A 103 -0.50 5.51 -11.36
C ASN A 103 -0.99 4.47 -12.39
N SER A 104 -0.21 3.42 -12.66
CA SER A 104 -0.60 2.34 -13.57
C SER A 104 -1.86 1.60 -13.11
N LEU A 105 -2.07 1.48 -11.79
CA LEU A 105 -3.27 0.88 -11.21
C LEU A 105 -4.46 1.85 -11.13
N ASN A 106 -4.25 3.15 -11.36
CA ASN A 106 -5.26 4.20 -11.20
C ASN A 106 -5.26 5.23 -12.35
N PRO A 107 -5.44 4.83 -13.62
CA PRO A 107 -5.19 5.69 -14.79
C PRO A 107 -6.15 6.88 -14.98
N PHE A 108 -7.37 6.85 -14.41
CA PHE A 108 -8.46 7.77 -14.83
C PHE A 108 -9.06 8.67 -13.74
N ALA A 109 -8.45 8.82 -12.56
CA ALA A 109 -9.08 9.59 -11.49
C ALA A 109 -8.09 10.20 -10.50
N PRO A 110 -8.52 11.19 -9.68
CA PRO A 110 -7.60 11.93 -8.81
C PRO A 110 -6.78 10.99 -7.94
N ARG A 111 -5.50 11.35 -7.77
CA ARG A 111 -4.49 10.62 -6.97
C ARG A 111 -4.80 10.56 -5.47
N ALA A 112 -5.98 11.05 -5.05
CA ALA A 112 -6.44 11.07 -3.69
C ALA A 112 -6.62 9.63 -3.14
N GLY A 113 -5.84 9.31 -2.12
CA GLY A 113 -5.86 8.03 -1.44
C GLY A 113 -5.20 8.13 -0.09
N TRP A 114 -4.80 7.00 0.45
CA TRP A 114 -4.13 6.89 1.74
C TRP A 114 -2.99 5.88 1.66
N ILE A 115 -1.94 6.14 2.41
CA ILE A 115 -0.99 5.14 2.85
C ILE A 115 -1.60 4.37 4.00
N TYR A 116 -1.50 3.05 3.92
CA TYR A 116 -1.87 2.12 4.96
C TYR A 116 -0.63 1.35 5.40
N ARG A 117 -0.48 1.21 6.71
CA ARG A 117 0.38 0.21 7.33
C ARG A 117 -0.40 -1.10 7.38
N VAL A 118 0.16 -2.15 6.81
CA VAL A 118 -0.47 -3.47 6.75
C VAL A 118 0.49 -4.47 7.36
N GLU A 119 0.03 -5.14 8.41
CA GLU A 119 0.78 -6.16 9.14
C GLU A 119 0.14 -7.52 8.91
N VAL A 120 0.95 -8.55 8.66
CA VAL A 120 0.50 -9.94 8.71
C VAL A 120 0.28 -10.31 10.18
N ARG A 121 -0.85 -10.93 10.47
CA ARG A 121 -1.08 -11.57 11.76
C ARG A 121 -0.64 -13.02 11.67
N GLU A 122 0.17 -13.47 12.63
CA GLU A 122 0.33 -14.91 12.84
C GLU A 122 -1.05 -15.53 13.07
N ALA A 123 -1.29 -16.69 12.46
CA ALA A 123 -2.50 -17.44 12.73
C ALA A 123 -2.53 -17.72 14.23
N GLU A 124 -3.60 -17.29 14.92
CA GLU A 124 -3.88 -17.75 16.28
C GLU A 124 -3.98 -19.28 16.19
N GLY A 125 -2.94 -19.98 16.66
CA GLY A 125 -2.86 -21.43 16.74
C GLY A 125 -3.71 -22.00 17.86
#